data_AF-A0A3N5K080-F1
#
_entry.id   AF-A0A3N5K080-F1
#
_cell.length_a   1.000
_cell.length_b   1.000
_cell.length_c   1.000
_cell.angle_alpha   90.00
_cell.angle_beta   90.00
_cell.angle_gamma   90.00
#
_symmetry.space_group_name_H-M   'P 1'
#
loop_
_entity.id
_entity.type
_entity.pdbx_description
1 polymer ?
#
loop_
_entity_poly.entity_id
_entity_poly.type
_entity_poly.pdbx_seq_one_letter_code
_entity_poly.pdbx_strand_id
1 'polypeptide(L)' 'MDRYKELLDLVATFQADFEKFYLKQNKSAGVRLRKHMASLKRKAQEIRNEVQDVKAKMAEETSEPTPPTPAA' A
#
# COMPACT_ATOMS: atom_id res chain seq x y z
N MET A 1 -6.32 8.42 -4.26
CA MET A 1 -6.34 9.09 -2.94
C MET A 1 -6.93 8.20 -1.85
N ASP A 2 -7.88 7.31 -2.16
CA ASP A 2 -8.53 6.45 -1.17
C ASP A 2 -7.58 5.50 -0.43
N ARG A 3 -6.65 4.87 -1.15
CA ARG A 3 -5.66 3.94 -0.57
C ARG A 3 -4.75 4.59 0.48
N TYR A 4 -4.39 5.86 0.29
CA TYR A 4 -3.59 6.61 1.26
C TYR A 4 -4.38 6.88 2.54
N LYS A 5 -5.63 7.35 2.39
CA LYS A 5 -6.51 7.62 3.52
C LYS A 5 -6.80 6.35 4.33
N GLU A 6 -7.03 5.22 3.64
CA GLU A 6 -7.21 3.91 4.28
C GLU A 6 -6.00 3.49 5.12
N LEU A 7 -4.77 3.69 4.62
CA LEU A 7 -3.56 3.38 5.38
C LEU A 7 -3.44 4.25 6.63
N LEU A 8 -3.74 5.53 6.48
CA LEU A 8 -3.63 6.51 7.56
C LEU A 8 -4.64 6.22 8.67
N ASP A 9 -5.88 5.89 8.29
CA ASP A 9 -6.93 5.49 9.23
C ASP A 9 -6.57 4.18 9.94
N LEU A 10 -6.00 3.21 9.20
CA LEU A 10 -5.50 1.96 9.78
C LEU A 10 -4.43 2.23 10.85
N VAL A 11 -3.46 3.11 10.56
CA VAL A 11 -2.39 3.48 11.50
C VAL A 11 -2.95 4.22 12.71
N ALA A 12 -3.96 5.08 12.52
CA ALA A 12 -4.62 5.77 13.63
C ALA A 12 -5.23 4.80 14.65
N THR A 13 -5.83 3.68 14.18
CA THR A 13 -6.36 2.65 15.09
C THR A 13 -5.28 1.96 15.92
N PHE A 14 -4.03 1.93 15.45
CA PHE A 14 -2.94 1.25 16.15
C PHE A 14 -2.38 2.06 17.31
N GLN A 15 -2.59 3.38 17.32
CA GLN A 15 -2.04 4.30 18.32
C GLN A 15 -2.38 3.86 19.76
N ALA A 16 -3.61 3.40 19.99
CA ALA A 16 -4.04 2.93 21.31
C ALA A 16 -3.33 1.64 21.76
N ASP A 17 -3.01 0.73 20.83
CA ASP A 17 -2.26 -0.49 21.15
C ASP A 17 -0.76 -0.19 21.29
N PHE A 18 -0.21 0.76 20.52
CA PHE A 18 1.14 1.31 20.73
C PHE A 18 1.28 1.87 22.14
N GLU A 19 0.36 2.75 22.55
CA GLU A 19 0.39 3.37 23.86
C GLU A 19 0.32 2.32 24.98
N LYS A 20 -0.62 1.36 24.88
CA LYS A 20 -0.76 0.27 25.86
C LYS A 20 0.45 -0.67 25.89
N PHE A 21 1.10 -0.94 24.75
CA PHE A 21 2.28 -1.80 24.70
C PHE A 21 3.52 -1.11 25.25
N TYR A 22 3.83 0.11 24.78
CA TYR A 22 5.06 0.81 25.16
C TYR A 22 5.00 1.41 26.57
N LEU A 23 3.86 1.97 27.01
CA LEU A 23 3.74 2.57 28.35
C LEU A 23 3.39 1.55 29.43
N LYS A 24 2.47 0.61 29.13
CA LYS A 24 1.94 -0.33 30.13
C LYS A 24 2.55 -1.73 30.03
N GLN A 25 3.49 -1.97 29.10
CA GLN A 25 4.13 -3.27 28.86
C GLN A 25 3.12 -4.43 28.73
N ASN A 26 1.94 -4.13 28.17
CA ASN A 26 0.86 -5.11 28.08
C ASN A 26 1.14 -6.11 26.95
N LYS A 27 1.49 -7.36 27.30
CA LYS A 27 1.75 -8.45 26.35
C LYS A 27 0.60 -8.67 25.36
N SER A 28 -0.65 -8.56 25.78
CA SER A 28 -1.81 -8.74 24.89
C SER A 28 -1.93 -7.61 23.86
N ALA A 29 -1.59 -6.37 24.24
CA ALA A 29 -1.52 -5.24 23.31
C ALA A 29 -0.38 -5.45 22.29
N GLY A 30 0.77 -5.98 22.74
CA GLY A 30 1.88 -6.34 21.85
C GLY A 30 1.51 -7.39 20.79
N VAL A 31 0.74 -8.41 21.15
CA VAL A 31 0.25 -9.42 20.19
C VAL A 31 -0.71 -8.80 19.17
N ARG A 32 -1.61 -7.91 19.61
CA ARG A 32 -2.49 -7.16 18.70
C ARG A 32 -1.71 -6.26 17.76
N LEU A 33 -0.77 -5.49 18.31
CA LEU A 33 0.07 -4.58 17.55
C LEU A 33 0.89 -5.31 16.48
N ARG A 34 1.42 -6.50 16.80
CA ARG A 34 2.12 -7.33 15.82
C ARG A 34 1.19 -7.78 14.67
N LYS A 35 -0.05 -8.17 14.96
CA LYS A 35 -1.05 -8.52 13.92
C LYS A 35 -1.41 -7.30 13.07
N HIS A 36 -1.58 -6.14 13.70
CA HIS A 36 -1.83 -4.87 13.03
C HIS A 36 -0.70 -4.49 12.05
N MET A 37 0.56 -4.60 12.48
CA MET A 37 1.73 -4.38 11.62
C MET A 37 1.81 -5.38 10.45
N ALA A 38 1.46 -6.64 10.67
CA ALA A 38 1.40 -7.64 9.59
C ALA A 38 0.32 -7.29 8.55
N SER A 39 -0.84 -6.83 8.98
CA SER A 39 -1.92 -6.36 8.09
C SER A 39 -1.51 -5.12 7.30
N LEU A 40 -0.84 -4.15 7.96
CA LEU A 40 -0.32 -2.95 7.29
C LEU A 40 0.70 -3.31 6.20
N LYS A 41 1.64 -4.22 6.50
CA LYS A 41 2.61 -4.71 5.51
C LYS A 41 1.91 -5.30 4.29
N ARG A 42 0.88 -6.11 4.51
CA ARG A 42 0.12 -6.73 3.41
C ARG A 42 -0.61 -5.68 2.56
N LYS A 43 -1.34 -4.74 3.18
CA LYS A 43 -2.02 -3.65 2.45
C LYS A 43 -1.03 -2.79 1.68
N ALA A 44 0.11 -2.45 2.27
CA ALA A 44 1.16 -1.69 1.60
C ALA A 44 1.74 -2.45 0.39
N GLN A 45 1.90 -3.78 0.51
CA GLN A 45 2.37 -4.61 -0.60
C GLN A 45 1.33 -4.70 -1.73
N GLU A 46 0.04 -4.86 -1.41
CA GLU A 46 -1.04 -4.84 -2.40
C GLU A 46 -1.05 -3.52 -3.19
N ILE A 47 -0.96 -2.38 -2.50
CA ILE A 47 -0.87 -1.06 -3.17
C ILE A 47 0.38 -0.94 -4.05
N ARG A 48 1.53 -1.45 -3.57
CA ARG A 48 2.75 -1.44 -4.38
C ARG A 48 2.59 -2.24 -5.67
N ASN A 49 2.00 -3.43 -5.59
CA ASN A 49 1.76 -4.27 -6.75
C ASN A 49 0.80 -3.57 -7.71
N GLU A 50 -0.29 -2.98 -7.21
CA GLU A 50 -1.23 -2.20 -8.04
C GLU A 50 -0.55 -1.03 -8.75
N VAL A 51 0.34 -0.30 -8.08
CA VAL A 51 1.11 0.78 -8.72
C VAL A 51 2.04 0.23 -9.80
N GLN A 52 2.66 -0.93 -9.58
CA GLN A 52 3.48 -1.58 -10.59
C GLN A 52 2.65 -2.04 -11.79
N ASP A 53 1.47 -2.61 -11.55
CA ASP A 53 0.55 -3.06 -12.60
C ASP A 53 0.01 -1.87 -13.41
N VAL A 54 -0.37 -0.77 -12.75
CA VAL A 54 -0.80 0.47 -13.41
C VAL A 54 0.35 1.05 -14.24
N LYS A 55 1.57 1.07 -13.71
CA LYS A 55 2.75 1.51 -14.47
C LYS A 55 3.01 0.62 -15.70
N ALA A 56 2.87 -0.69 -15.55
CA ALA A 56 3.04 -1.63 -16.66
C ALA A 56 1.98 -1.41 -17.76
N LYS A 57 0.71 -1.25 -17.38
CA LYS A 57 -0.38 -0.94 -18.31
C LYS A 57 -0.20 0.42 -19.00
N MET A 58 0.28 1.42 -18.26
CA MET A 58 0.57 2.75 -18.79
C MET A 58 1.79 2.75 -19.75
N ALA A 59 2.68 1.77 -19.61
CA ALA A 59 3.78 1.56 -20.56
C ALA A 59 3.31 0.93 -21.88
N GLU A 60 2.25 0.11 -21.86
CA GLU A 60 1.65 -0.48 -23.07
C GLU A 60 0.82 0.53 -23.87
N GLU A 61 0.21 1.53 -23.23
CA GLU A 61 -0.57 2.57 -23.92
C GLU A 61 0.29 3.61 -24.67
N THR A 62 1.62 3.60 -24.50
CA THR A 62 2.54 4.47 -25.25
C THR A 62 2.99 3.87 -26.59
N SER A 63 2.55 2.66 -26.95
CA SER A 63 2.72 2.12 -28.30
C SER A 63 1.47 2.33 -29.16
N GLU A 64 1.12 3.59 -29.43
CA GLU A 64 0.45 3.86 -30.70
C GLU A 64 1.44 3.55 -31.83
N PRO A 65 1.08 2.70 -32.80
CA PRO A 65 1.94 2.44 -33.94
C PRO A 65 1.98 3.74 -34.76
N THR A 66 3.13 4.40 -34.80
CA THR A 66 3.33 5.46 -35.77
C THR A 66 3.08 4.86 -37.17
N PRO A 67 2.23 5.50 -37.99
CA PRO A 67 1.88 4.96 -39.30
C PRO A 67 3.16 4.75 -40.13
N PRO A 68 3.28 3.65 -40.90
CA PRO A 68 4.41 3.48 -41.79
C PRO A 68 4.37 4.62 -42.79
N THR A 69 5.31 5.56 -42.70
CA THR A 69 5.50 6.59 -43.72
C THR A 69 5.68 5.89 -45.06
N PRO A 70 4.76 6.05 -46.04
CA PRO A 70 4.99 5.57 -47.38
C PRO A 70 5.75 6.68 -48.12
N ALA A 71 7.03 6.46 -48.40
CA ALA A 71 7.78 7.27 -49.34
C ALA A 71 8.86 6.36 -49.94
N ALA A 72 8.63 5.76 -51.11
CA ALA A 72 8.70 6.34 -52.45
C ALA A 72 10.07 6.04 -53.08
#